data_AF-A0AAV0NHF3-F1
#
_entry.id   AF-A0AAV0NHF3-F1
#
_cell.length_a   1.000
_cell.length_b   1.000
_cell.length_c   1.000
_cell.angle_alpha   90.00
_cell.angle_beta   90.00
_cell.angle_gamma   90.00
#
_symmetry.space_group_name_H-M   'P 1'
#
loop_
_entity.id
_entity.type
_entity.pdbx_description
1 polymer ?
#
loop_
_entity_poly.entity_id
_entity_poly.type
_entity_poly.pdbx_seq_one_letter_code
_entity_poly.pdbx_strand_id
1 'polypeptide(L)'
;MAKRRRRFPHLYNDEDDENSEAGEEEPEDEEADLRTIKKAKKSKKPGDGDEASAKPIDKETARALRKEREIAKAAKALKKYNSDPNYRLLFDSIADLFADLLKSDMAALKSKDYSKITLAAKWCPSIDSSYDKSLLICEAIARRMFPKESDKEYEAAEESHYAYRVRDRLRKEILVPLRKALQIPEVYMSARNWNSLPYGRVPSVAMKNYKDLFVKHDKERFEEYLEKVKAGKAKIAAGALLPHEIIAQLNDDSDGGAVAELQWARVVEDMSKKGKLSNCIAVCDVSGSMSGTPMEVCVALGLLVSELSEEPWKGKVITFSEKPELHMVQGETLQEKTEFIRRMEWGMSTNFYKVFDKILDTAVANNLTEDQLIKRVFVFSDMEFHQAYANPWETDYQAIQRKFGEKGYSRVPEIVFWNLRDSSATPVVGTQNGVALVSGFSKNLLTMFMDGGGIVNPEDVMGLAIAGEEYKKLVVFD
;
A
#
# COMPACT_ATOMS: atom_id res chain seq x y z
N MET A 1 -38.52 23.25 -5.92
CA MET A 1 -38.54 22.62 -4.57
C MET A 1 -39.56 21.49 -4.55
N ALA A 2 -39.12 20.23 -4.53
CA ALA A 2 -39.98 19.10 -4.16
C ALA A 2 -39.08 17.94 -3.69
N LYS A 3 -38.86 17.84 -2.36
CA LYS A 3 -38.25 16.68 -1.72
C LYS A 3 -39.23 15.50 -1.80
N ARG A 4 -39.09 14.61 -2.78
CA ARG A 4 -39.79 13.31 -2.76
C ARG A 4 -38.99 12.32 -1.92
N ARG A 5 -39.45 12.12 -0.68
CA ARG A 5 -39.07 10.99 0.19
C ARG A 5 -39.41 9.68 -0.53
N ARG A 6 -38.41 8.90 -0.93
CA ARG A 6 -38.59 7.49 -1.34
C ARG A 6 -38.45 6.64 -0.07
N ARG A 7 -39.57 6.08 0.41
CA ARG A 7 -39.60 5.07 1.48
C ARG A 7 -39.23 3.71 0.86
N PHE A 8 -38.31 2.98 1.49
CA PHE A 8 -38.19 1.53 1.35
C PHE A 8 -39.27 0.86 2.22
N PRO A 9 -40.08 -0.08 1.72
CA PRO A 9 -40.90 -0.94 2.57
C PRO A 9 -40.34 -2.38 2.69
N HIS A 10 -40.48 -2.89 3.92
CA HIS A 10 -40.55 -4.29 4.39
C HIS A 10 -40.16 -5.43 3.44
N LEU A 11 -39.13 -6.18 3.82
CA LEU A 11 -38.92 -7.58 3.40
C LEU A 11 -38.44 -8.38 4.62
N TYR A 12 -39.32 -9.26 5.10
CA TYR A 12 -39.10 -10.56 5.76
C TYR A 12 -40.36 -10.88 6.60
N ASN A 13 -41.39 -11.40 5.94
CA ASN A 13 -42.44 -12.20 6.56
C ASN A 13 -42.50 -13.50 5.75
N ASP A 14 -42.06 -14.60 6.33
CA ASP A 14 -42.54 -15.93 5.99
C ASP A 14 -43.48 -16.30 7.15
N GLU A 15 -44.77 -16.43 6.83
CA GLU A 15 -45.82 -16.89 7.73
C GLU A 15 -45.74 -18.42 7.82
N ASP A 16 -45.59 -18.95 9.03
CA ASP A 16 -46.14 -20.25 9.45
C ASP A 16 -46.84 -19.99 10.79
N ASP A 17 -48.18 -19.99 10.75
CA ASP A 17 -49.07 -19.90 11.90
C ASP A 17 -49.02 -21.21 12.71
N GLU A 18 -48.64 -21.13 13.99
CA GLU A 18 -49.29 -21.92 15.04
C GLU A 18 -49.23 -21.20 16.39
N ASN A 19 -50.40 -21.15 17.02
CA ASN A 19 -50.84 -20.27 18.09
C ASN A 19 -50.40 -20.77 19.48
N SER A 20 -49.76 -19.94 20.31
CA SER A 20 -49.91 -20.01 21.78
C SER A 20 -49.52 -18.70 22.46
N GLU A 21 -50.40 -18.21 23.33
CA GLU A 21 -50.30 -16.96 24.08
C GLU A 21 -49.26 -16.99 25.23
N ALA A 22 -48.81 -15.78 25.56
CA ALA A 22 -48.42 -15.26 26.89
C ALA A 22 -46.92 -15.14 27.22
N GLY A 23 -46.51 -13.88 27.51
CA GLY A 23 -45.35 -13.53 28.32
C GLY A 23 -44.48 -12.41 27.76
N GLU A 24 -44.79 -11.16 28.09
CA GLU A 24 -43.87 -10.02 27.93
C GLU A 24 -42.74 -10.12 28.97
N GLU A 25 -41.50 -10.36 28.52
CA GLU A 25 -40.28 -10.07 29.27
C GLU A 25 -39.25 -9.41 28.33
N GLU A 26 -38.80 -8.21 28.70
CA GLU A 26 -37.72 -7.47 28.03
C GLU A 26 -36.37 -8.19 28.25
N PRO A 27 -35.48 -8.32 27.24
CA PRO A 27 -34.13 -8.85 27.50
C PRO A 27 -33.12 -7.71 27.75
N GLU A 28 -32.54 -7.75 28.94
CA GLU A 28 -31.37 -6.98 29.38
C GLU A 28 -30.08 -7.35 28.60
N ASP A 29 -29.34 -6.32 28.20
CA ASP A 29 -27.88 -6.22 27.95
C ASP A 29 -27.03 -7.50 27.67
N GLU A 30 -27.10 -8.04 26.44
CA GLU A 30 -26.12 -9.02 25.90
C GLU A 30 -24.78 -8.41 25.43
N GLU A 31 -24.59 -7.08 25.48
CA GLU A 31 -23.39 -6.43 24.93
C GLU A 31 -22.13 -6.58 25.84
N ALA A 32 -22.33 -6.94 27.11
CA ALA A 32 -21.24 -7.10 28.08
C ALA A 32 -20.42 -8.40 27.83
N ASP A 33 -21.06 -9.48 27.41
CA ASP A 33 -20.44 -10.82 27.45
C ASP A 33 -19.46 -11.08 26.30
N LEU A 34 -19.69 -10.45 25.13
CA LEU A 34 -18.82 -10.55 23.96
C LEU A 34 -17.48 -9.79 24.10
N ARG A 35 -17.41 -8.79 25.00
CA ARG A 35 -16.17 -8.05 25.29
C ARG A 35 -15.25 -8.83 26.24
N THR A 36 -15.82 -9.60 27.16
CA THR A 36 -15.08 -10.45 28.10
C THR A 36 -14.36 -11.60 27.38
N ILE A 37 -15.02 -12.21 26.39
CA ILE A 37 -14.46 -13.31 25.57
C ILE A 37 -13.29 -12.83 24.67
N LYS A 38 -13.31 -11.58 24.20
CA LYS A 38 -12.21 -11.02 23.39
C LYS A 38 -11.00 -10.58 24.21
N LYS A 39 -11.18 -10.12 25.46
CA LYS A 39 -10.06 -9.77 26.35
C LYS A 39 -9.29 -11.01 26.83
N ALA A 40 -9.96 -12.14 27.05
CA ALA A 40 -9.30 -13.38 27.46
C ALA A 40 -8.36 -14.00 26.39
N LYS A 41 -8.55 -13.66 25.10
CA LYS A 41 -7.74 -14.21 24.00
C LYS A 41 -6.45 -13.42 23.68
N LYS A 42 -6.23 -12.25 24.27
CA LYS A 42 -5.09 -11.37 23.92
C LYS A 42 -3.95 -11.36 24.94
N SER A 43 -4.01 -12.19 25.98
CA SER A 43 -2.97 -12.30 27.00
C SER A 43 -2.72 -13.75 27.40
N LYS A 44 -1.93 -14.50 26.62
CA LYS A 44 -1.21 -15.68 27.12
C LYS A 44 0.00 -15.96 26.21
N LYS A 45 1.20 -15.79 26.77
CA LYS A 45 2.48 -16.34 26.26
C LYS A 45 2.46 -17.88 26.38
N PRO A 46 3.28 -18.62 25.62
CA PRO A 46 3.21 -20.08 25.58
C PRO A 46 3.84 -20.68 26.85
N GLY A 47 3.09 -21.57 27.50
CA GLY A 47 3.54 -22.32 28.67
C GLY A 47 2.36 -23.07 29.29
N ASP A 48 2.38 -24.39 29.09
CA ASP A 48 1.63 -25.49 29.73
C ASP A 48 0.19 -25.29 30.23
N GLY A 49 -0.68 -26.21 29.80
CA GLY A 49 -1.90 -26.59 30.53
C GLY A 49 -3.21 -26.29 29.81
N ASP A 50 -3.91 -27.38 29.47
CA ASP A 50 -5.32 -27.52 29.09
C ASP A 50 -5.74 -27.13 27.67
N GLU A 51 -5.61 -28.11 26.76
CA GLU A 51 -6.45 -28.22 25.56
C GLU A 51 -7.93 -28.38 25.94
N ALA A 52 -8.60 -27.25 26.17
CA ALA A 52 -10.05 -27.20 25.99
C ALA A 52 -10.34 -27.30 24.49
N SER A 53 -10.42 -28.54 24.00
CA SER A 53 -10.84 -28.85 22.63
C SER A 53 -12.22 -28.26 22.36
N ALA A 54 -12.25 -27.17 21.59
CA ALA A 54 -13.50 -26.66 21.03
C ALA A 54 -14.11 -27.77 20.17
N LYS A 55 -15.27 -28.30 20.58
CA LYS A 55 -15.99 -29.33 19.81
C LYS A 55 -16.13 -28.86 18.35
N PRO A 56 -15.80 -29.71 17.36
CA PRO A 56 -15.95 -29.33 15.96
C PRO A 56 -17.42 -29.02 15.69
N ILE A 57 -17.72 -27.76 15.36
CA ILE A 57 -19.05 -27.33 14.93
C ILE A 57 -19.36 -28.09 13.65
N ASP A 58 -20.49 -28.80 13.61
CA ASP A 58 -20.89 -29.52 12.41
C ASP A 58 -21.13 -28.54 11.23
N LYS A 59 -21.07 -29.08 10.01
CA LYS A 59 -21.11 -28.28 8.78
C LYS A 59 -22.44 -27.51 8.62
N GLU A 60 -23.54 -28.04 9.14
CA GLU A 60 -24.87 -27.44 9.04
C GLU A 60 -25.03 -26.29 10.02
N THR A 61 -24.64 -26.50 11.28
CA THR A 61 -24.58 -25.46 12.32
C THR A 61 -23.65 -24.33 11.90
N ALA A 62 -22.48 -24.64 11.32
CA ALA A 62 -21.57 -23.64 10.79
C ALA A 62 -22.18 -22.84 9.63
N ARG A 63 -23.02 -23.46 8.79
CA ARG A 63 -23.72 -22.78 7.68
C ARG A 63 -24.85 -21.88 8.21
N ALA A 64 -25.62 -22.35 9.17
CA ALA A 64 -26.69 -21.58 9.81
C ALA A 64 -26.13 -20.32 10.47
N LEU A 65 -25.08 -20.45 11.30
CA LEU A 65 -24.41 -19.32 11.95
C LEU A 65 -23.82 -18.31 10.94
N ARG A 66 -23.34 -18.78 9.77
CA ARG A 66 -22.90 -17.87 8.70
C ARG A 66 -24.06 -17.09 8.10
N LYS A 67 -25.19 -17.74 7.84
CA LYS A 67 -26.39 -17.09 7.28
C LYS A 67 -26.93 -16.05 8.26
N GLU A 68 -27.00 -16.38 9.54
CA GLU A 68 -27.44 -15.46 10.59
C GLU A 68 -26.54 -14.22 10.68
N ARG A 69 -25.21 -14.41 10.65
CA ARG A 69 -24.26 -13.29 10.61
C ARG A 69 -24.41 -12.42 9.36
N GLU A 70 -24.76 -13.01 8.21
CA GLU A 70 -25.00 -12.27 6.98
C GLU A 70 -26.29 -11.43 7.09
N ILE A 71 -27.37 -12.00 7.65
CA ILE A 71 -28.63 -11.29 7.91
C ILE A 71 -28.39 -10.12 8.88
N ALA A 72 -27.68 -10.35 9.98
CA ALA A 72 -27.36 -9.31 10.96
C ALA A 72 -26.56 -8.14 10.35
N LYS A 73 -25.62 -8.44 9.45
CA LYS A 73 -24.87 -7.40 8.71
C LYS A 73 -25.78 -6.59 7.79
N ALA A 74 -26.64 -7.25 7.02
CA ALA A 74 -27.60 -6.60 6.14
C ALA A 74 -28.57 -5.69 6.92
N ALA A 75 -29.12 -6.19 8.03
CA ALA A 75 -30.00 -5.42 8.92
C ALA A 75 -29.29 -4.19 9.48
N LYS A 76 -28.02 -4.32 9.90
CA LYS A 76 -27.20 -3.19 10.37
C LYS A 76 -26.96 -2.15 9.28
N ALA A 77 -26.68 -2.58 8.05
CA ALA A 77 -26.48 -1.68 6.91
C ALA A 77 -27.76 -0.88 6.62
N LEU A 78 -28.92 -1.55 6.58
CA LEU A 78 -30.22 -0.91 6.37
C LEU A 78 -30.57 0.06 7.50
N LYS A 79 -30.36 -0.34 8.76
CA LYS A 79 -30.55 0.53 9.92
C LYS A 79 -29.73 1.81 9.77
N LYS A 80 -28.44 1.67 9.46
CA LYS A 80 -27.54 2.82 9.27
C LYS A 80 -27.98 3.72 8.10
N TYR A 81 -28.36 3.13 6.98
CA TYR A 81 -28.87 3.88 5.82
C TYR A 81 -30.12 4.71 6.16
N ASN A 82 -31.04 4.14 6.93
CA ASN A 82 -32.28 4.80 7.30
C ASN A 82 -32.10 5.84 8.42
N SER A 83 -31.20 5.60 9.38
CA SER A 83 -31.03 6.46 10.56
C SER A 83 -30.02 7.60 10.37
N ASP A 84 -28.96 7.40 9.57
CA ASP A 84 -27.83 8.33 9.44
C ASP A 84 -27.86 9.04 8.06
N PRO A 85 -28.21 10.35 8.01
CA PRO A 85 -28.25 11.10 6.75
C PRO A 85 -26.89 11.21 6.05
N ASN A 86 -25.78 11.30 6.80
CA ASN A 86 -24.44 11.44 6.23
C ASN A 86 -24.00 10.13 5.58
N TYR A 87 -24.24 9.00 6.27
CA TYR A 87 -23.97 7.68 5.69
C TYR A 87 -24.79 7.44 4.43
N ARG A 88 -26.08 7.81 4.42
CA ARG A 88 -26.94 7.68 3.24
C ARG A 88 -26.47 8.54 2.08
N LEU A 89 -26.12 9.80 2.32
CA LEU A 89 -25.55 10.68 1.28
C LEU A 89 -24.28 10.09 0.68
N LEU A 90 -23.36 9.61 1.52
CA LEU A 90 -22.13 8.96 1.08
C LEU A 90 -22.42 7.71 0.26
N PHE A 91 -23.31 6.84 0.76
CA PHE A 91 -23.71 5.61 0.09
C PHE A 91 -24.30 5.89 -1.29
N ASP A 92 -25.24 6.83 -1.38
CA ASP A 92 -25.89 7.21 -2.63
C ASP A 92 -24.88 7.79 -3.61
N SER A 93 -24.00 8.67 -3.15
CA SER A 93 -22.94 9.26 -3.97
C SER A 93 -21.98 8.22 -4.53
N ILE A 94 -21.59 7.21 -3.74
CA ILE A 94 -20.75 6.10 -4.20
C ILE A 94 -21.50 5.25 -5.25
N ALA A 95 -22.77 4.96 -5.01
CA ALA A 95 -23.57 4.17 -5.94
C ALA A 95 -23.81 4.90 -7.27
N ASP A 96 -24.04 6.22 -7.23
CA ASP A 96 -24.13 7.09 -8.41
C ASP A 96 -22.79 7.12 -9.16
N LEU A 97 -21.68 7.35 -8.47
CA LEU A 97 -20.34 7.35 -9.07
C LEU A 97 -20.04 6.04 -9.81
N PHE A 98 -20.30 4.88 -9.19
CA PHE A 98 -20.12 3.59 -9.86
C PHE A 98 -21.03 3.45 -11.08
N ALA A 99 -22.31 3.82 -10.96
CA ALA A 99 -23.24 3.69 -12.08
C ALA A 99 -22.82 4.58 -13.27
N ASP A 100 -22.38 5.81 -13.02
CA ASP A 100 -21.96 6.74 -14.07
C ASP A 100 -20.66 6.29 -14.75
N LEU A 101 -19.66 5.86 -13.96
CA LEU A 101 -18.43 5.30 -14.50
C LEU A 101 -18.69 4.03 -15.32
N LEU A 102 -19.53 3.11 -14.84
CA LEU A 102 -19.86 1.88 -15.56
C LEU A 102 -20.64 2.16 -16.85
N LYS A 103 -21.52 3.16 -16.88
CA LYS A 103 -22.20 3.60 -18.12
C LYS A 103 -21.18 4.13 -19.14
N SER A 104 -20.26 4.99 -18.70
CA SER A 104 -19.17 5.52 -19.55
C SER A 104 -18.28 4.39 -20.08
N ASP A 105 -17.88 3.47 -19.21
CA ASP A 105 -17.05 2.31 -19.56
C ASP A 105 -17.75 1.40 -20.59
N MET A 106 -19.06 1.18 -20.44
CA MET A 106 -19.84 0.41 -21.41
C MET A 106 -19.98 1.12 -22.76
N ALA A 107 -20.08 2.45 -22.77
CA ALA A 107 -20.08 3.22 -24.00
C ALA A 107 -18.72 3.10 -24.71
N ALA A 108 -17.62 3.24 -23.97
CA ALA A 108 -16.26 3.04 -24.46
C ALA A 108 -16.04 1.61 -24.99
N LEU A 109 -16.57 0.60 -24.29
CA LEU A 109 -16.52 -0.79 -24.74
C LEU A 109 -17.26 -0.98 -26.07
N LYS A 110 -18.47 -0.42 -26.21
CA LYS A 110 -19.27 -0.49 -27.44
C LYS A 110 -18.58 0.22 -28.61
N SER A 111 -17.91 1.34 -28.36
CA SER A 111 -17.12 2.06 -29.37
C SER A 111 -15.73 1.47 -29.62
N LYS A 112 -15.37 0.37 -28.93
CA LYS A 112 -14.04 -0.27 -28.97
C LYS A 112 -12.89 0.67 -28.56
N ASP A 113 -13.20 1.71 -27.80
CA ASP A 113 -12.21 2.64 -27.25
C ASP A 113 -11.75 2.13 -25.88
N TYR A 114 -10.97 1.05 -25.89
CA TYR A 114 -10.52 0.38 -24.67
C TYR A 114 -9.66 1.28 -23.76
N SER A 115 -9.02 2.31 -24.31
CA SER A 115 -8.24 3.30 -23.54
C SER A 115 -9.07 4.13 -22.58
N LYS A 116 -10.38 4.26 -22.82
CA LYS A 116 -11.29 5.03 -21.96
C LYS A 116 -12.01 4.19 -20.90
N ILE A 117 -11.82 2.86 -20.91
CA ILE A 117 -12.42 1.99 -19.89
C ILE A 117 -11.64 2.17 -18.59
N THR A 118 -12.34 2.61 -17.56
CA THR A 118 -11.78 2.81 -16.22
C THR A 118 -11.68 1.50 -15.44
N LEU A 119 -11.10 1.55 -14.24
CA LEU A 119 -11.07 0.42 -13.30
C LEU A 119 -12.36 0.27 -12.49
N ALA A 120 -13.44 1.02 -12.80
CA ALA A 120 -14.68 0.96 -12.04
C ALA A 120 -15.24 -0.47 -11.96
N ALA A 121 -15.24 -1.22 -13.06
CA ALA A 121 -15.69 -2.62 -13.07
C ALA A 121 -14.80 -3.56 -12.25
N LYS A 122 -13.50 -3.26 -12.10
CA LYS A 122 -12.58 -4.03 -11.24
C LYS A 122 -12.91 -3.83 -9.77
N TRP A 123 -13.19 -2.59 -9.37
CA TRP A 123 -13.43 -2.21 -7.97
C TRP A 123 -14.89 -2.30 -7.54
N CYS A 124 -15.83 -2.31 -8.48
CA CYS A 124 -17.23 -2.57 -8.18
C CYS A 124 -17.36 -3.94 -7.49
N PRO A 125 -18.00 -4.01 -6.31
CA PRO A 125 -18.18 -5.26 -5.60
C PRO A 125 -18.84 -6.31 -6.49
N SER A 126 -18.41 -7.56 -6.36
CA SER A 126 -19.14 -8.68 -6.94
C SER A 126 -20.36 -8.98 -6.07
N ILE A 127 -21.44 -9.41 -6.71
CA ILE A 127 -22.63 -9.92 -6.02
C ILE A 127 -22.23 -11.00 -5.02
N ASP A 128 -22.78 -10.91 -3.81
CA ASP A 128 -22.55 -11.83 -2.68
C ASP A 128 -21.10 -11.84 -2.15
N SER A 129 -20.26 -10.90 -2.59
CA SER A 129 -18.97 -10.64 -1.95
C SER A 129 -19.14 -10.15 -0.51
N SER A 130 -18.08 -10.24 0.30
CA SER A 130 -18.10 -9.74 1.68
C SER A 130 -18.54 -8.26 1.77
N TYR A 131 -18.14 -7.45 0.79
CA TYR A 131 -18.54 -6.04 0.68
C TYR A 131 -20.02 -5.89 0.38
N ASP A 132 -20.55 -6.62 -0.62
CA ASP A 132 -21.98 -6.57 -0.95
C ASP A 132 -22.84 -7.07 0.22
N LYS A 133 -22.45 -8.16 0.87
CA LYS A 133 -23.16 -8.69 2.05
C LYS A 133 -23.17 -7.74 3.24
N SER A 134 -22.19 -6.84 3.32
CA SER A 134 -22.07 -5.89 4.43
C SER A 134 -22.68 -4.52 4.13
N LEU A 135 -22.86 -4.16 2.86
CA LEU A 135 -23.30 -2.82 2.44
C LEU A 135 -24.56 -2.82 1.59
N LEU A 136 -24.90 -3.94 0.96
CA LEU A 136 -26.00 -4.09 -0.02
C LEU A 136 -25.86 -3.15 -1.24
N ILE A 137 -24.64 -2.74 -1.55
CA ILE A 137 -24.37 -1.69 -2.53
C ILE A 137 -24.56 -2.14 -3.99
N CYS A 138 -24.43 -3.45 -4.29
CA CYS A 138 -24.62 -3.93 -5.66
C CYS A 138 -26.05 -3.70 -6.15
N GLU A 139 -27.05 -3.85 -5.27
CA GLU A 139 -28.43 -3.57 -5.63
C GLU A 139 -28.64 -2.08 -5.93
N ALA A 140 -28.06 -1.19 -5.12
CA ALA A 140 -28.14 0.24 -5.31
C ALA A 140 -27.50 0.69 -6.64
N ILE A 141 -26.36 0.12 -7.00
CA ILE A 141 -25.69 0.35 -8.29
C ILE A 141 -26.53 -0.22 -9.43
N ALA A 142 -27.03 -1.45 -9.29
CA ALA A 142 -27.83 -2.12 -10.31
C ALA A 142 -29.11 -1.33 -10.65
N ARG A 143 -29.82 -0.82 -9.64
CA ARG A 143 -31.02 0.01 -9.81
C ARG A 143 -30.74 1.34 -10.53
N ARG A 144 -29.53 1.90 -10.40
CA ARG A 144 -29.10 3.13 -11.11
C ARG A 144 -28.64 2.86 -12.54
N MET A 145 -28.11 1.66 -12.78
CA MET A 145 -27.78 1.15 -14.11
C MET A 145 -29.02 0.81 -14.93
N PHE A 146 -30.02 0.21 -14.27
CA PHE A 146 -31.26 -0.26 -14.87
C PHE A 146 -32.49 0.24 -14.08
N PRO A 147 -32.86 1.53 -14.19
CA PRO A 147 -34.03 2.08 -13.51
C PRO A 147 -35.32 1.32 -13.88
N LYS A 148 -36.33 1.33 -13.01
CA LYS A 148 -37.59 0.59 -13.22
C LYS A 148 -38.32 1.07 -14.47
N GLU A 149 -38.15 2.34 -14.81
CA GLU A 149 -38.72 3.01 -15.98
C GLU A 149 -37.93 2.73 -17.28
N SER A 150 -36.78 2.05 -17.20
CA SER A 150 -35.93 1.78 -18.36
C SER A 150 -36.39 0.59 -19.20
N ASP A 151 -37.23 -0.28 -18.65
CA ASP A 151 -37.73 -1.47 -19.33
C ASP A 151 -39.16 -1.78 -18.89
N LYS A 152 -40.04 -2.09 -19.86
CA LYS A 152 -41.43 -2.49 -19.61
C LYS A 152 -41.53 -3.76 -18.78
N GLU A 153 -40.53 -4.65 -18.84
CA GLU A 153 -40.46 -5.84 -17.99
C GLU A 153 -40.41 -5.50 -16.50
N TYR A 154 -39.86 -4.33 -16.13
CA TYR A 154 -39.68 -3.93 -14.72
C TYR A 154 -40.87 -3.19 -14.15
N GLU A 155 -41.61 -2.44 -14.97
CA GLU A 155 -42.77 -1.66 -14.49
C GLU A 155 -43.82 -2.54 -13.80
N ALA A 156 -44.06 -3.73 -14.34
CA ALA A 156 -45.01 -4.70 -13.80
C ALA A 156 -44.39 -5.73 -12.83
N ALA A 157 -43.07 -5.71 -12.64
CA ALA A 157 -42.38 -6.67 -11.78
C ALA A 157 -42.52 -6.33 -10.29
N GLU A 158 -42.73 -7.38 -9.50
CA GLU A 158 -42.61 -7.33 -8.05
C GLU A 158 -41.20 -6.87 -7.64
N GLU A 159 -41.09 -6.21 -6.50
CA GLU A 159 -39.86 -5.54 -6.07
C GLU A 159 -38.69 -6.52 -5.88
N SER A 160 -38.97 -7.71 -5.34
CA SER A 160 -38.01 -8.79 -5.16
C SER A 160 -37.50 -9.32 -6.51
N HIS A 161 -38.38 -9.52 -7.48
CA HIS A 161 -38.05 -9.97 -8.83
C HIS A 161 -37.23 -8.92 -9.58
N TYR A 162 -37.63 -7.65 -9.51
CA TYR A 162 -36.90 -6.54 -10.09
C TYR A 162 -35.47 -6.46 -9.53
N ALA A 163 -35.31 -6.46 -8.20
CA ALA A 163 -34.00 -6.42 -7.54
C ALA A 163 -33.10 -7.59 -7.97
N TYR A 164 -33.64 -8.81 -8.01
CA TYR A 164 -32.91 -9.98 -8.50
C TYR A 164 -32.45 -9.82 -9.95
N ARG A 165 -33.35 -9.38 -10.84
CA ARG A 165 -33.06 -9.21 -12.27
C ARG A 165 -31.98 -8.17 -12.52
N VAL A 166 -32.10 -6.97 -11.94
CA VAL A 166 -31.10 -5.91 -12.19
C VAL A 166 -29.74 -6.27 -11.62
N ARG A 167 -29.68 -6.98 -10.49
CA ARG A 167 -28.42 -7.52 -9.95
C ARG A 167 -27.80 -8.52 -10.93
N ASP A 168 -28.56 -9.50 -11.42
CA ASP A 168 -28.03 -10.47 -12.39
C ASP A 168 -27.54 -9.80 -13.69
N ARG A 169 -28.27 -8.80 -14.19
CA ARG A 169 -27.85 -7.99 -15.35
C ARG A 169 -26.58 -7.19 -15.08
N LEU A 170 -26.46 -6.53 -13.93
CA LEU A 170 -25.23 -5.83 -13.53
C LEU A 170 -24.03 -6.75 -13.63
N ARG A 171 -24.15 -7.99 -13.14
CA ARG A 171 -23.06 -8.97 -13.27
C ARG A 171 -22.81 -9.39 -14.71
N LYS A 172 -23.83 -9.89 -15.42
CA LYS A 172 -23.66 -10.54 -16.73
C LYS A 172 -23.42 -9.56 -17.87
N GLU A 173 -24.16 -8.45 -17.90
CA GLU A 173 -24.15 -7.50 -19.02
C GLU A 173 -23.15 -6.37 -18.84
N ILE A 174 -22.74 -6.07 -17.60
CA ILE A 174 -21.84 -4.94 -17.29
C ILE A 174 -20.49 -5.45 -16.78
N LEU A 175 -20.46 -6.08 -15.60
CA LEU A 175 -19.19 -6.40 -14.94
C LEU A 175 -18.37 -7.46 -15.69
N VAL A 176 -19.00 -8.56 -16.16
CA VAL A 176 -18.30 -9.62 -16.90
C VAL A 176 -17.63 -9.09 -18.19
N PRO A 177 -18.33 -8.41 -19.11
CA PRO A 177 -17.70 -7.93 -20.34
C PRO A 177 -16.65 -6.85 -20.09
N LEU A 178 -16.87 -5.93 -19.14
CA LEU A 178 -15.87 -4.92 -18.78
C LEU A 178 -14.62 -5.54 -18.16
N ARG A 179 -14.77 -6.48 -17.23
CA ARG A 179 -13.63 -7.18 -16.62
C ARG A 179 -12.83 -8.00 -17.63
N LYS A 180 -13.51 -8.59 -18.63
CA LYS A 180 -12.85 -9.26 -19.76
C LYS A 180 -12.10 -8.27 -20.65
N ALA A 181 -12.68 -7.12 -20.96
CA ALA A 181 -12.03 -6.07 -21.75
C ALA A 181 -10.79 -5.50 -21.05
N LEU A 182 -10.85 -5.35 -19.72
CA LEU A 182 -9.71 -4.96 -18.87
C LEU A 182 -8.61 -6.03 -18.76
N GLN A 183 -8.87 -7.27 -19.22
CA GLN A 183 -7.94 -8.39 -19.17
C GLN A 183 -7.35 -8.66 -17.78
N ILE A 184 -8.22 -8.59 -16.77
CA ILE A 184 -7.88 -8.80 -15.36
C ILE A 184 -7.47 -10.27 -15.13
N PRO A 185 -6.37 -10.57 -14.41
CA PRO A 185 -5.85 -11.93 -14.27
C PRO A 185 -6.86 -12.90 -13.63
N GLU A 186 -7.65 -12.44 -12.66
CA GLU A 186 -8.66 -13.26 -11.98
C GLU A 186 -9.72 -13.83 -12.93
N VAL A 187 -10.01 -13.17 -14.06
CA VAL A 187 -10.94 -13.68 -15.08
C VAL A 187 -10.37 -14.96 -15.73
N TYR A 188 -9.08 -14.97 -16.05
CA TYR A 188 -8.41 -16.12 -16.64
C TYR A 188 -8.19 -17.25 -15.63
N MET A 189 -7.74 -16.89 -14.42
CA MET A 189 -7.42 -17.84 -13.35
C MET A 189 -8.68 -18.59 -12.89
N SER A 190 -9.79 -17.87 -12.67
CA SER A 190 -11.07 -18.46 -12.26
C SER A 190 -11.65 -19.43 -13.30
N ALA A 191 -11.43 -19.15 -14.59
CA ALA A 191 -11.79 -20.00 -15.71
C ALA A 191 -10.78 -21.12 -16.01
N ARG A 192 -9.68 -21.23 -15.24
CA ARG A 192 -8.53 -22.12 -15.53
C ARG A 192 -7.95 -21.94 -16.93
N ASN A 193 -8.11 -20.77 -17.53
CA ASN A 193 -7.62 -20.44 -18.87
C ASN A 193 -6.25 -19.73 -18.78
N TRP A 194 -5.26 -20.42 -18.23
CA TRP A 194 -3.92 -19.90 -18.03
C TRP A 194 -3.23 -19.53 -19.35
N ASN A 195 -3.43 -20.37 -20.38
CA ASN A 195 -2.86 -20.21 -21.73
C ASN A 195 -3.20 -18.86 -22.40
N SER A 196 -4.26 -18.18 -21.96
CA SER A 196 -4.67 -16.87 -22.51
C SER A 196 -4.33 -15.69 -21.59
N LEU A 197 -3.72 -15.92 -20.42
CA LEU A 197 -3.41 -14.88 -19.44
C LEU A 197 -2.31 -13.94 -20.00
N PRO A 198 -2.57 -12.62 -20.09
CA PRO A 198 -1.61 -11.66 -20.62
C PRO A 198 -0.70 -11.10 -19.51
N TYR A 199 0.42 -11.78 -19.22
CA TYR A 199 1.34 -11.39 -18.14
C TYR A 199 1.79 -9.93 -18.19
N GLY A 200 2.03 -9.37 -19.38
CA GLY A 200 2.44 -7.97 -19.55
C GLY A 200 1.38 -6.93 -19.15
N ARG A 201 0.13 -7.35 -18.86
CA ARG A 201 -0.93 -6.48 -18.32
C ARG A 201 -1.19 -6.70 -16.83
N VAL A 202 -0.53 -7.66 -16.20
CA VAL A 202 -0.72 -7.94 -14.78
C VAL A 202 -0.15 -6.79 -13.95
N PRO A 203 -0.95 -6.13 -13.10
CA PRO A 203 -0.47 -5.06 -12.23
C PRO A 203 0.56 -5.58 -11.21
N SER A 204 1.43 -4.70 -10.69
CA SER A 204 2.56 -5.08 -9.83
C SER A 204 2.13 -5.85 -8.56
N VAL A 205 1.05 -5.41 -7.90
CA VAL A 205 0.50 -6.05 -6.71
C VAL A 205 -0.12 -7.40 -7.04
N ALA A 206 -0.82 -7.51 -8.18
CA ALA A 206 -1.37 -8.78 -8.64
C ALA A 206 -0.25 -9.76 -9.01
N MET A 207 0.86 -9.27 -9.59
CA MET A 207 2.03 -10.08 -9.89
C MET A 207 2.60 -10.68 -8.61
N LYS A 208 2.83 -9.86 -7.58
CA LYS A 208 3.26 -10.31 -6.24
C LYS A 208 2.31 -11.35 -5.65
N ASN A 209 1.00 -11.09 -5.67
CA ASN A 209 0.03 -11.96 -5.00
C ASN A 209 -0.23 -13.29 -5.72
N TYR A 210 -0.01 -13.36 -7.04
CA TYR A 210 -0.38 -14.50 -7.86
C TYR A 210 0.81 -15.25 -8.48
N LYS A 211 2.05 -14.81 -8.26
CA LYS A 211 3.25 -15.45 -8.82
C LYS A 211 3.31 -16.95 -8.56
N ASP A 212 2.99 -17.40 -7.33
CA ASP A 212 2.98 -18.83 -6.97
C ASP A 212 1.99 -19.63 -7.83
N LEU A 213 0.84 -19.01 -8.14
CA LEU A 213 -0.17 -19.62 -8.99
C LEU A 213 0.26 -19.66 -10.45
N PHE A 214 0.98 -18.63 -10.93
CA PHE A 214 1.56 -18.61 -12.27
C PHE A 214 2.62 -19.70 -12.43
N VAL A 215 3.55 -19.82 -11.47
CA VAL A 215 4.55 -20.90 -11.46
C VAL A 215 3.87 -22.27 -11.38
N LYS A 216 2.85 -22.43 -10.54
CA LYS A 216 2.17 -23.71 -10.37
C LYS A 216 1.38 -24.17 -11.60
N HIS A 217 0.76 -23.25 -12.33
CA HIS A 217 -0.21 -23.59 -13.38
C HIS A 217 0.25 -23.28 -14.81
N ASP A 218 1.28 -22.46 -15.00
CA ASP A 218 1.72 -21.97 -16.32
C ASP A 218 3.22 -21.60 -16.32
N LYS A 219 4.03 -22.45 -15.68
CA LYS A 219 5.47 -22.23 -15.44
C LYS A 219 6.23 -21.78 -16.69
N GLU A 220 6.14 -22.55 -17.77
CA GLU A 220 6.92 -22.34 -18.99
C GLU A 220 6.67 -20.96 -19.62
N ARG A 221 5.40 -20.56 -19.77
CA ARG A 221 5.05 -19.24 -20.34
C ARG A 221 5.39 -18.11 -19.39
N PHE A 222 5.30 -18.36 -18.08
CA PHE A 222 5.67 -17.37 -17.08
C PHE A 222 7.17 -17.11 -17.08
N GLU A 223 8.00 -18.16 -17.09
CA GLU A 223 9.46 -18.06 -17.22
C GLU A 223 9.86 -17.39 -18.55
N GLU A 224 9.25 -17.77 -19.67
CA GLU A 224 9.47 -17.12 -20.96
C GLU A 224 9.12 -15.62 -20.92
N TYR A 225 8.05 -15.26 -20.22
CA TYR A 225 7.69 -13.86 -20.00
C TYR A 225 8.75 -13.12 -19.18
N LEU A 226 9.25 -13.70 -18.08
CA LEU A 226 10.30 -13.07 -17.26
C LEU A 226 11.59 -12.88 -18.07
N GLU A 227 11.99 -13.86 -18.88
CA GLU A 227 13.14 -13.73 -19.79
C GLU A 227 12.94 -12.64 -20.85
N LYS A 228 11.72 -12.51 -21.40
CA LYS A 228 11.38 -11.39 -22.30
C LYS A 228 11.48 -10.05 -21.59
N VAL A 229 11.09 -9.95 -20.31
CA VAL A 229 11.25 -8.72 -19.52
C VAL A 229 12.74 -8.42 -19.29
N LYS A 230 13.54 -9.42 -18.89
CA LYS A 230 14.98 -9.30 -18.71
C LYS A 230 15.71 -8.84 -19.98
N ALA A 231 15.27 -9.34 -21.13
CA ALA A 231 15.77 -8.94 -22.45
C ALA A 231 15.22 -7.60 -22.97
N GLY A 232 14.39 -6.88 -22.19
CA GLY A 232 13.77 -5.61 -22.59
C GLY A 232 12.68 -5.72 -23.67
N LYS A 233 12.23 -6.94 -23.99
CA LYS A 233 11.18 -7.23 -25.00
C LYS A 233 9.76 -7.19 -24.44
N ALA A 234 9.63 -7.22 -23.12
CA ALA A 234 8.37 -7.06 -22.39
C ALA A 234 8.56 -6.10 -21.21
N LYS A 235 7.46 -5.66 -20.61
CA LYS A 235 7.47 -4.79 -19.43
C LYS A 235 6.79 -5.49 -18.26
N ILE A 236 7.35 -5.31 -17.07
CA ILE A 236 6.72 -5.67 -15.80
C ILE A 236 6.27 -4.42 -15.07
N ALA A 237 5.10 -4.47 -14.45
CA ALA A 237 4.63 -3.40 -13.60
C ALA A 237 5.35 -3.46 -12.24
N ALA A 238 5.85 -2.32 -11.77
CA ALA A 238 6.41 -2.15 -10.41
C ALA A 238 5.85 -0.91 -9.67
N GLY A 239 5.08 -0.06 -10.37
CA GLY A 239 4.71 1.27 -9.90
C GLY A 239 3.82 1.35 -8.66
N ALA A 240 3.14 0.28 -8.25
CA ALA A 240 2.31 0.30 -7.03
C ALA A 240 3.00 -0.33 -5.81
N LEU A 241 4.12 -1.05 -5.98
CA LEU A 241 4.85 -1.65 -4.87
C LEU A 241 5.84 -0.65 -4.26
N LEU A 242 6.02 -0.71 -2.95
CA LEU A 242 7.08 -0.01 -2.24
C LEU A 242 8.38 -0.83 -2.28
N PRO A 243 9.57 -0.19 -2.22
CA PRO A 243 10.86 -0.89 -2.27
C PRO A 243 10.97 -2.04 -1.26
N HIS A 244 10.53 -1.82 -0.02
CA HIS A 244 10.56 -2.85 1.03
C HIS A 244 9.61 -4.04 0.73
N GLU A 245 8.49 -3.79 0.04
CA GLU A 245 7.58 -4.86 -0.38
C GLU A 245 8.14 -5.70 -1.54
N ILE A 246 9.09 -5.15 -2.30
CA ILE A 246 9.80 -5.86 -3.36
C ILE A 246 10.85 -6.77 -2.74
N ILE A 247 11.72 -6.26 -1.87
CA ILE A 247 12.76 -7.09 -1.27
C ILE A 247 12.19 -8.16 -0.33
N ALA A 248 11.05 -7.91 0.31
CA ALA A 248 10.39 -8.91 1.15
C ALA A 248 9.95 -10.15 0.36
N GLN A 249 9.72 -10.02 -0.95
CA GLN A 249 9.38 -11.14 -1.84
C GLN A 249 10.57 -12.05 -2.15
N LEU A 250 11.81 -11.64 -1.84
CA LEU A 250 13.01 -12.48 -2.05
C LEU A 250 13.03 -13.67 -1.08
N ASN A 251 12.28 -13.60 0.02
CA ASN A 251 12.12 -14.70 0.96
C ASN A 251 11.13 -15.77 0.45
N ASP A 252 10.48 -15.55 -0.71
CA ASP A 252 9.58 -16.52 -1.31
C ASP A 252 10.34 -17.40 -2.32
N ASP A 253 10.32 -18.71 -2.12
CA ASP A 253 11.09 -19.65 -2.96
C ASP A 253 10.43 -19.99 -4.31
N SER A 254 9.24 -19.46 -4.61
CA SER A 254 8.44 -19.95 -5.75
C SER A 254 9.02 -19.61 -7.12
N ASP A 255 9.63 -18.45 -7.27
CA ASP A 255 10.22 -17.95 -8.51
C ASP A 255 11.73 -17.64 -8.38
N GLY A 256 12.36 -18.08 -7.29
CA GLY A 256 13.77 -17.80 -7.00
C GLY A 256 14.12 -16.31 -6.96
N GLY A 257 13.15 -15.44 -6.63
CA GLY A 257 13.34 -13.99 -6.58
C GLY A 257 13.30 -13.26 -7.93
N ALA A 258 13.03 -13.94 -9.05
CA ALA A 258 13.09 -13.34 -10.38
C ALA A 258 12.10 -12.18 -10.59
N VAL A 259 10.87 -12.27 -10.06
CA VAL A 259 9.89 -11.19 -10.11
C VAL A 259 10.37 -9.99 -9.30
N ALA A 260 10.94 -10.23 -8.12
CA ALA A 260 11.44 -9.17 -7.24
C ALA A 260 12.61 -8.42 -7.90
N GLU A 261 13.56 -9.14 -8.49
CA GLU A 261 14.69 -8.58 -9.24
C GLU A 261 14.21 -7.68 -10.38
N LEU A 262 13.29 -8.17 -11.22
CA LEU A 262 12.78 -7.42 -12.37
C LEU A 262 11.92 -6.22 -11.95
N GLN A 263 11.13 -6.35 -10.87
CA GLN A 263 10.37 -5.23 -10.31
C GLN A 263 11.29 -4.17 -9.70
N TRP A 264 12.35 -4.58 -9.01
CA TRP A 264 13.35 -3.68 -8.45
C TRP A 264 14.07 -2.89 -9.54
N ALA A 265 14.61 -3.58 -10.55
CA ALA A 265 15.26 -2.95 -11.68
C ALA A 265 14.35 -1.91 -12.35
N ARG A 266 13.06 -2.22 -12.48
CA ARG A 266 12.06 -1.29 -13.02
C ARG A 266 11.83 -0.07 -12.12
N VAL A 267 11.81 -0.23 -10.80
CA VAL A 267 11.70 0.91 -9.85
C VAL A 267 12.90 1.83 -9.97
N VAL A 268 14.11 1.27 -10.00
CA VAL A 268 15.36 2.05 -10.14
C VAL A 268 15.39 2.78 -11.49
N GLU A 269 15.00 2.12 -12.57
CA GLU A 269 14.88 2.72 -13.90
C GLU A 269 13.85 3.87 -13.92
N ASP A 270 12.66 3.67 -13.32
CA ASP A 270 11.63 4.71 -13.29
C ASP A 270 12.01 5.90 -12.39
N MET A 271 12.76 5.66 -11.32
CA MET A 271 13.28 6.72 -10.46
C MET A 271 14.41 7.50 -11.12
N SER A 272 15.39 6.82 -11.71
CA SER A 272 16.50 7.46 -12.43
C SER A 272 16.02 8.36 -13.59
N LYS A 273 14.89 8.04 -14.22
CA LYS A 273 14.25 8.89 -15.24
C LYS A 273 13.65 10.18 -14.67
N LYS A 274 13.25 10.20 -13.39
CA LYS A 274 12.71 11.39 -12.71
C LYS A 274 13.81 12.32 -12.21
N GLY A 275 15.00 11.79 -11.99
CA GLY A 275 16.17 12.53 -11.53
C GLY A 275 17.15 11.58 -10.86
N LYS A 276 18.29 12.11 -10.46
CA LYS A 276 19.24 11.36 -9.64
C LYS A 276 19.19 11.84 -8.19
N LEU A 277 19.64 10.98 -7.29
CA LEU A 277 19.96 11.41 -5.92
C LEU A 277 21.42 11.89 -5.91
N SER A 278 21.67 12.92 -6.73
CA SER A 278 23.00 13.51 -6.89
C SER A 278 23.52 13.90 -5.51
N ASN A 279 24.69 13.35 -5.15
CA ASN A 279 25.38 13.59 -3.89
C ASN A 279 24.60 13.21 -2.62
N CYS A 280 23.90 12.07 -2.62
CA CYS A 280 23.29 11.52 -1.42
C CYS A 280 24.02 10.26 -0.93
N ILE A 281 23.99 10.01 0.37
CA ILE A 281 24.48 8.77 0.96
C ILE A 281 23.53 8.30 2.06
N ALA A 282 23.41 6.97 2.20
CA ALA A 282 22.60 6.35 3.24
C ALA A 282 23.47 5.86 4.40
N VAL A 283 23.03 6.14 5.62
CA VAL A 283 23.46 5.50 6.86
C VAL A 283 22.36 4.53 7.26
N CYS A 284 22.70 3.24 7.30
CA CYS A 284 21.73 2.17 7.51
C CYS A 284 21.81 1.62 8.94
N ASP A 285 20.74 1.80 9.71
CA ASP A 285 20.53 1.09 10.97
C ASP A 285 19.98 -0.31 10.70
N VAL A 286 20.84 -1.31 10.94
CA VAL A 286 20.49 -2.73 10.83
C VAL A 286 20.54 -3.41 12.20
N SER A 287 20.26 -2.64 13.25
CA SER A 287 20.25 -3.13 14.63
C SER A 287 19.13 -4.11 14.94
N GLY A 288 19.27 -4.82 16.05
CA GLY A 288 18.25 -5.77 16.51
C GLY A 288 16.88 -5.13 16.76
N SER A 289 16.82 -3.84 17.13
CA SER A 289 15.55 -3.12 17.30
C SER A 289 14.81 -3.04 15.97
N MET A 290 15.50 -2.76 14.86
CA MET A 290 14.94 -2.62 13.51
C MET A 290 14.20 -3.87 12.98
N SER A 291 14.30 -5.02 13.66
CA SER A 291 13.65 -6.28 13.26
C SER A 291 12.18 -6.11 12.84
N GLY A 292 11.82 -6.77 11.74
CA GLY A 292 10.51 -6.68 11.09
C GLY A 292 10.50 -5.67 9.94
N THR A 293 9.38 -4.96 9.75
CA THR A 293 9.20 -4.00 8.65
C THR A 293 10.24 -2.87 8.63
N PRO A 294 10.68 -2.28 9.76
CA PRO A 294 11.70 -1.21 9.74
C PRO A 294 13.02 -1.66 9.10
N MET A 295 13.48 -2.89 9.35
CA MET A 295 14.67 -3.48 8.74
C MET A 295 14.52 -3.56 7.22
N GLU A 296 13.40 -4.10 6.74
CA GLU A 296 13.11 -4.19 5.31
C GLU A 296 13.12 -2.81 4.64
N VAL A 297 12.57 -1.80 5.33
CA VAL A 297 12.55 -0.43 4.82
C VAL A 297 13.95 0.17 4.80
N CYS A 298 14.74 0.02 5.86
CA CYS A 298 16.11 0.52 5.92
C CYS A 298 16.98 -0.09 4.82
N VAL A 299 16.94 -1.42 4.67
CA VAL A 299 17.71 -2.13 3.65
C VAL A 299 17.30 -1.70 2.24
N ALA A 300 15.99 -1.62 1.96
CA ALA A 300 15.50 -1.22 0.66
C ALA A 300 15.85 0.25 0.34
N LEU A 301 15.60 1.18 1.26
CA LEU A 301 15.90 2.59 1.01
C LEU A 301 17.41 2.85 0.91
N GLY A 302 18.21 2.19 1.76
CA GLY A 302 19.67 2.26 1.69
C GLY A 302 20.23 1.76 0.37
N LEU A 303 19.74 0.62 -0.13
CA LEU A 303 20.12 0.10 -1.44
C LEU A 303 19.68 1.02 -2.58
N LEU A 304 18.45 1.55 -2.49
CA LEU A 304 17.90 2.43 -3.51
C LEU A 304 18.66 3.76 -3.60
N VAL A 305 19.03 4.37 -2.47
CA VAL A 305 19.91 5.55 -2.44
C VAL A 305 21.26 5.21 -3.07
N SER A 306 21.88 4.10 -2.66
CA SER A 306 23.16 3.63 -3.18
C SER A 306 23.16 3.45 -4.71
N GLU A 307 22.11 2.88 -5.30
CA GLU A 307 22.01 2.67 -6.75
C GLU A 307 21.65 3.94 -7.55
N LEU A 308 20.94 4.89 -6.94
CA LEU A 308 20.55 6.16 -7.56
C LEU A 308 21.57 7.29 -7.36
N SER A 309 22.54 7.11 -6.47
CA SER A 309 23.66 8.04 -6.26
C SER A 309 24.64 8.03 -7.44
N GLU A 310 25.38 9.12 -7.58
CA GLU A 310 26.40 9.29 -8.62
C GLU A 310 27.80 8.95 -8.11
N GLU A 311 28.73 8.67 -9.04
CA GLU A 311 30.14 8.51 -8.71
C GLU A 311 30.68 9.78 -8.02
N PRO A 312 31.52 9.66 -6.97
CA PRO A 312 32.13 8.43 -6.44
C PRO A 312 31.31 7.74 -5.32
N TRP A 313 30.07 8.15 -5.09
CA TRP A 313 29.22 7.69 -3.97
C TRP A 313 28.31 6.53 -4.35
N LYS A 314 28.11 6.31 -5.65
CA LYS A 314 27.36 5.20 -6.20
C LYS A 314 27.82 3.87 -5.62
N GLY A 315 26.87 3.03 -5.25
CA GLY A 315 27.14 1.71 -4.68
C GLY A 315 27.57 1.75 -3.21
N LYS A 316 27.67 2.92 -2.56
CA LYS A 316 28.17 3.03 -1.19
C LYS A 316 27.07 3.31 -0.16
N VAL A 317 27.25 2.73 1.02
CA VAL A 317 26.43 2.95 2.22
C VAL A 317 27.33 3.06 3.45
N ILE A 318 26.83 3.68 4.52
CA ILE A 318 27.54 3.83 5.79
C ILE A 318 26.82 3.04 6.89
N THR A 319 27.57 2.41 7.79
CA THR A 319 27.01 1.70 8.94
C THR A 319 26.53 2.65 10.04
N PHE A 320 25.42 2.31 10.69
CA PHE A 320 24.95 2.98 11.91
C PHE A 320 25.71 2.43 13.13
N SER A 321 26.80 3.10 13.51
CA SER A 321 27.70 2.67 14.59
C SER A 321 28.52 3.83 15.17
N GLU A 322 29.06 3.66 16.38
CA GLU A 322 30.06 4.56 16.98
C GLU A 322 31.39 4.59 16.21
N LYS A 323 31.63 3.56 15.39
CA LYS A 323 32.74 3.46 14.45
C LYS A 323 32.15 3.24 13.05
N PRO A 324 31.59 4.29 12.43
CA PRO A 324 30.93 4.15 11.14
C PRO A 324 31.95 3.79 10.06
N GLU A 325 31.58 2.84 9.21
CA GLU A 325 32.37 2.37 8.06
C GLU A 325 31.63 2.63 6.76
N LEU A 326 32.38 3.01 5.74
CA LEU A 326 31.87 3.22 4.39
C LEU A 326 32.06 1.93 3.58
N HIS A 327 30.99 1.23 3.27
CA HIS A 327 31.02 0.00 2.49
C HIS A 327 30.56 0.24 1.05
N MET A 328 31.23 -0.42 0.12
CA MET A 328 30.72 -0.65 -1.23
C MET A 328 29.84 -1.89 -1.20
N VAL A 329 28.55 -1.75 -1.50
CA VAL A 329 27.59 -2.85 -1.56
C VAL A 329 28.06 -3.87 -2.60
N GLN A 330 28.27 -5.11 -2.16
CA GLN A 330 28.68 -6.22 -3.01
C GLN A 330 27.47 -7.07 -3.40
N GLY A 331 27.56 -7.73 -4.56
CA GLY A 331 26.53 -8.65 -5.06
C GLY A 331 26.06 -8.32 -6.47
N GLU A 332 25.75 -9.36 -7.24
CA GLU A 332 25.18 -9.25 -8.59
C GLU A 332 23.66 -9.21 -8.54
N THR A 333 23.06 -9.98 -7.63
CA THR A 333 21.59 -10.07 -7.46
C THR A 333 21.08 -9.13 -6.38
N LEU A 334 19.79 -8.78 -6.44
CA LEU A 334 19.10 -8.04 -5.39
C LEU A 334 19.18 -8.77 -4.05
N GLN A 335 19.09 -10.11 -4.06
CA GLN A 335 19.24 -10.92 -2.86
C GLN A 335 20.62 -10.72 -2.21
N GLU A 336 21.70 -10.88 -2.97
CA GLU A 336 23.06 -10.70 -2.45
C GLU A 336 23.29 -9.28 -1.91
N LYS A 337 22.84 -8.25 -2.65
CA LYS A 337 22.97 -6.84 -2.24
C LYS A 337 22.20 -6.54 -0.95
N THR A 338 20.98 -7.07 -0.81
CA THR A 338 20.17 -6.86 0.40
C THR A 338 20.72 -7.65 1.58
N GLU A 339 21.21 -8.89 1.38
CA GLU A 339 21.90 -9.67 2.40
C GLU A 339 23.20 -9.01 2.86
N PHE A 340 23.96 -8.40 1.95
CA PHE A 340 25.16 -7.64 2.29
C PHE A 340 24.84 -6.53 3.30
N ILE A 341 23.82 -5.71 3.01
CA ILE A 341 23.40 -4.61 3.89
C ILE A 341 22.91 -5.15 5.24
N ARG A 342 22.11 -6.22 5.25
CA ARG A 342 21.59 -6.84 6.50
C ARG A 342 22.67 -7.37 7.43
N ARG A 343 23.81 -7.78 6.88
CA ARG A 343 24.93 -8.37 7.63
C ARG A 343 25.99 -7.34 8.03
N MET A 344 25.82 -6.07 7.66
CA MET A 344 26.75 -5.03 8.08
C MET A 344 26.80 -4.94 9.61
N GLU A 345 27.99 -4.64 10.13
CA GLU A 345 28.13 -4.38 11.57
C GLU A 345 27.32 -3.14 11.96
N TRP A 346 26.69 -3.21 13.13
CA TRP A 346 25.93 -2.11 13.71
C TRP A 346 26.33 -1.90 15.18
N GLY A 347 26.08 -0.70 15.70
CA GLY A 347 26.31 -0.33 17.09
C GLY A 347 25.05 0.21 17.77
N MET A 348 25.07 0.36 19.09
CA MET A 348 23.91 0.88 19.86
C MET A 348 23.57 2.34 19.58
N SER A 349 24.53 3.12 19.04
CA SER A 349 24.38 4.53 18.69
C SER A 349 25.24 4.85 17.46
N THR A 350 25.09 6.04 16.88
CA THR A 350 25.93 6.50 15.77
C THR A 350 26.71 7.75 16.13
N ASN A 351 28.00 7.74 15.75
CA ASN A 351 28.84 8.93 15.85
C ASN A 351 28.79 9.71 14.53
N PHE A 352 27.86 10.67 14.42
CA PHE A 352 27.71 11.48 13.21
C PHE A 352 28.96 12.27 12.87
N TYR A 353 29.70 12.80 13.85
CA TYR A 353 30.99 13.45 13.59
C TYR A 353 31.93 12.56 12.76
N LYS A 354 32.03 11.27 13.09
CA LYS A 354 32.83 10.31 12.31
C LYS A 354 32.23 9.97 10.95
N VAL A 355 30.90 9.99 10.80
CA VAL A 355 30.25 9.83 9.47
C VAL A 355 30.71 10.96 8.55
N PHE A 356 30.69 12.20 9.03
CA PHE A 356 31.17 13.37 8.27
C PHE A 356 32.67 13.31 8.00
N ASP A 357 33.46 12.78 8.94
CA ASP A 357 34.89 12.52 8.69
C ASP A 357 35.11 11.54 7.53
N LYS A 358 34.36 10.44 7.45
CA LYS A 358 34.45 9.49 6.33
C LYS A 358 34.09 10.12 4.99
N ILE A 359 33.07 10.98 4.97
CA ILE A 359 32.67 11.73 3.78
C ILE A 359 33.81 12.69 3.38
N LEU A 360 34.36 13.45 4.33
CA LEU A 360 35.42 14.42 4.07
C LEU A 360 36.71 13.73 3.61
N ASP A 361 37.11 12.65 4.26
CA ASP A 361 38.28 11.85 3.89
C ASP A 361 38.15 11.33 2.46
N THR A 362 36.97 10.82 2.10
CA THR A 362 36.68 10.36 0.73
C THR A 362 36.72 11.53 -0.26
N ALA A 363 36.18 12.69 0.11
CA ALA A 363 36.16 13.87 -0.75
C ALA A 363 37.57 14.40 -1.02
N VAL A 364 38.40 14.50 0.01
CA VAL A 364 39.79 14.93 -0.10
C VAL A 364 40.63 13.90 -0.87
N ALA A 365 40.48 12.61 -0.59
CA ALA A 365 41.24 11.56 -1.26
C ALA A 365 40.97 11.50 -2.78
N ASN A 366 39.75 11.86 -3.21
CA ASN A 366 39.34 11.87 -4.62
C ASN A 366 39.39 13.27 -5.25
N ASN A 367 39.88 14.30 -4.54
CA ASN A 367 39.89 15.70 -4.99
C ASN A 367 38.53 16.17 -5.53
N LEU A 368 37.46 15.88 -4.80
CA LEU A 368 36.11 16.20 -5.24
C LEU A 368 35.87 17.71 -5.27
N THR A 369 35.13 18.15 -6.28
CA THR A 369 34.59 19.51 -6.31
C THR A 369 33.41 19.64 -5.34
N GLU A 370 33.03 20.86 -5.00
CA GLU A 370 31.90 21.12 -4.10
C GLU A 370 30.56 20.61 -4.68
N ASP A 371 30.44 20.60 -6.00
CA ASP A 371 29.29 20.02 -6.71
C ASP A 371 29.27 18.49 -6.71
N GLN A 372 30.36 17.82 -6.30
CA GLN A 372 30.45 16.35 -6.16
C GLN A 372 30.43 15.90 -4.69
N LEU A 373 30.53 16.85 -3.75
CA LEU A 373 30.44 16.58 -2.32
C LEU A 373 29.01 16.18 -1.96
N ILE A 374 28.86 15.22 -1.04
CA ILE A 374 27.57 14.83 -0.47
C ILE A 374 26.82 16.08 0.00
N LYS A 375 25.60 16.26 -0.51
CA LYS A 375 24.66 17.29 -0.08
C LYS A 375 23.81 16.79 1.08
N ARG A 376 23.47 15.49 1.08
CA ARG A 376 22.56 14.89 2.07
C ARG A 376 23.00 13.52 2.55
N VAL A 377 22.91 13.34 3.86
CA VAL A 377 23.10 12.08 4.56
C VAL A 377 21.73 11.61 5.05
N PHE A 378 21.19 10.57 4.43
CA PHE A 378 19.95 9.93 4.90
C PHE A 378 20.30 8.95 6.02
N VAL A 379 19.69 9.12 7.19
CA VAL A 379 19.88 8.21 8.32
C VAL A 379 18.59 7.44 8.51
N PHE A 380 18.59 6.15 8.20
CA PHE A 380 17.43 5.29 8.36
C PHE A 380 17.54 4.53 9.68
N SER A 381 16.71 4.86 10.68
CA SER A 381 16.74 4.26 12.02
C SER A 381 15.35 4.22 12.64
N ASP A 382 15.16 3.41 13.68
CA ASP A 382 13.94 3.39 14.50
C ASP A 382 14.02 4.25 15.76
N MET A 383 15.16 4.93 15.97
CA MET A 383 15.39 5.84 17.08
C MET A 383 14.94 7.26 16.74
N GLU A 384 14.83 8.10 17.76
CA GLU A 384 14.75 9.55 17.55
C GLU A 384 16.15 10.16 17.41
N PHE A 385 16.28 11.26 16.65
CA PHE A 385 17.59 11.91 16.41
C PHE A 385 18.34 12.21 17.72
N HIS A 386 17.63 12.66 18.75
CA HIS A 386 18.22 13.00 20.06
C HIS A 386 18.75 11.80 20.85
N GLN A 387 18.33 10.59 20.50
CA GLN A 387 18.76 9.34 21.11
C GLN A 387 19.91 8.69 20.32
N ALA A 388 20.08 9.12 19.07
CA ALA A 388 21.03 8.52 18.13
C ALA A 388 22.45 9.10 18.22
N TYR A 389 22.63 10.33 18.75
CA TYR A 389 23.95 10.95 18.86
C TYR A 389 24.63 10.67 20.21
N ALA A 390 25.94 10.38 20.15
CA ALA A 390 26.77 10.15 21.35
C ALA A 390 27.20 11.45 22.07
N ASN A 391 27.21 12.59 21.37
CA ASN A 391 27.64 13.90 21.85
C ASN A 391 26.60 14.99 21.49
N PRO A 392 26.55 16.14 22.22
CA PRO A 392 25.69 17.25 21.84
C PRO A 392 25.93 17.73 20.39
N TRP A 393 24.89 17.64 19.54
CA TRP A 393 24.99 17.91 18.10
C TRP A 393 25.54 19.30 17.77
N GLU A 394 25.20 20.33 18.53
CA GLU A 394 25.64 21.70 18.24
C GLU A 394 27.18 21.83 18.25
N THR A 395 27.83 21.18 19.21
CA THR A 395 29.30 21.15 19.30
C THR A 395 29.92 20.36 18.14
N ASP A 396 29.35 19.18 17.83
CA ASP A 396 29.82 18.34 16.73
C ASP A 396 29.63 19.04 15.39
N TYR A 397 28.50 19.70 15.16
CA TYR A 397 28.18 20.41 13.92
C TYR A 397 29.12 21.61 13.69
N GLN A 398 29.39 22.42 14.72
CA GLN A 398 30.38 23.50 14.61
C GLN A 398 31.78 22.96 14.29
N ALA A 399 32.16 21.83 14.90
CA ALA A 399 33.44 21.19 14.63
C ALA A 399 33.52 20.65 13.19
N ILE A 400 32.44 20.05 12.69
CA ILE A 400 32.32 19.58 11.29
C ILE A 400 32.46 20.76 10.33
N GLN A 401 31.73 21.86 10.54
CA GLN A 401 31.81 23.07 9.71
C GLN A 401 33.23 23.61 9.61
N ARG A 402 33.93 23.72 10.74
CA ARG A 402 35.33 24.15 10.75
C ARG A 402 36.22 23.21 9.93
N LYS A 403 36.08 21.89 10.10
CA LYS A 403 36.92 20.88 9.44
C LYS A 403 36.72 20.85 7.93
N PHE A 404 35.48 21.01 7.45
CA PHE A 404 35.17 21.14 6.03
C PHE A 404 35.78 22.41 5.45
N GLY A 405 35.64 23.55 6.16
CA GLY A 405 36.24 24.82 5.78
C GLY A 405 37.77 24.77 5.67
N GLU A 406 38.45 24.13 6.63
CA GLU A 406 39.90 23.93 6.61
C GLU A 406 40.39 23.10 5.40
N LYS A 407 39.51 22.27 4.83
CA LYS A 407 39.78 21.48 3.61
C LYS A 407 39.31 22.16 2.32
N GLY A 408 38.80 23.38 2.40
CA GLY A 408 38.40 24.19 1.26
C GLY A 408 36.95 24.00 0.80
N TYR A 409 36.10 23.34 1.60
CA TYR A 409 34.67 23.21 1.32
C TYR A 409 33.87 24.26 2.11
N SER A 410 33.00 25.00 1.42
CA SER A 410 32.12 26.00 2.03
C SER A 410 30.79 25.42 2.52
N ARG A 411 30.42 24.24 2.01
CA ARG A 411 29.18 23.52 2.33
C ARG A 411 29.45 22.27 3.15
N VAL A 412 28.55 22.04 4.12
CA VAL A 412 28.49 20.81 4.92
C VAL A 412 27.23 20.04 4.51
N PRO A 413 27.30 18.70 4.39
CA PRO A 413 26.12 17.89 4.15
C PRO A 413 25.01 18.10 5.19
N GLU A 414 23.75 18.08 4.77
CA GLU A 414 22.59 18.06 5.66
C GLU A 414 22.27 16.63 6.09
N ILE A 415 21.83 16.42 7.34
CA ILE A 415 21.28 15.15 7.80
C ILE A 415 19.78 15.14 7.54
N VAL A 416 19.30 14.12 6.85
CA VAL A 416 17.88 13.77 6.80
C VAL A 416 17.68 12.53 7.65
N PHE A 417 17.23 12.71 8.88
CA PHE A 417 17.02 11.62 9.82
C PHE A 417 15.61 11.06 9.66
N TRP A 418 15.53 9.78 9.35
CA TRP A 418 14.30 9.11 8.95
C TRP A 418 13.91 8.04 9.98
N ASN A 419 12.90 8.34 10.80
CA ASN A 419 12.35 7.39 11.76
C ASN A 419 11.44 6.36 11.06
N LEU A 420 11.81 5.08 11.18
CA LEU A 420 11.16 3.95 10.53
C LEU A 420 10.19 3.18 11.45
N ARG A 421 10.06 3.54 12.73
CA ARG A 421 9.15 2.88 13.69
C ARG A 421 7.92 3.71 14.00
N ASP A 422 8.03 5.04 14.02
CA ASP A 422 6.85 5.89 14.17
C ASP A 422 6.09 5.99 12.83
N SER A 423 4.81 5.68 12.88
CA SER A 423 3.98 5.28 11.74
C SER A 423 3.18 6.42 11.10
N SER A 424 3.27 7.63 11.66
CA SER A 424 2.75 8.83 11.02
C SER A 424 3.84 9.47 10.18
N ALA A 425 3.65 9.52 8.86
CA ALA A 425 4.62 10.12 7.93
C ALA A 425 4.47 11.64 7.93
N THR A 426 5.25 12.32 8.77
CA THR A 426 5.28 13.78 8.85
C THR A 426 6.73 14.23 8.81
N PRO A 427 7.14 14.93 7.74
CA PRO A 427 8.38 15.67 7.80
C PRO A 427 8.25 16.69 8.95
N VAL A 428 9.27 16.83 9.77
CA VAL A 428 9.35 17.88 10.79
C VAL A 428 10.64 18.64 10.54
N VAL A 429 10.60 19.97 10.46
CA VAL A 429 11.84 20.76 10.47
C VAL A 429 12.54 20.42 11.79
N GLY A 430 13.74 19.85 11.73
CA GLY A 430 14.52 19.67 12.94
C GLY A 430 14.73 21.02 13.58
N THR A 431 14.56 21.13 14.90
CA THR A 431 14.91 22.36 15.63
C THR A 431 16.42 22.63 15.60
N GLN A 432 17.21 21.69 15.09
CA GLN A 432 18.66 21.71 15.06
C GLN A 432 19.19 22.05 13.66
N ASN A 433 20.18 22.93 13.60
CA ASN A 433 20.82 23.35 12.36
C ASN A 433 21.40 22.14 11.60
N GLY A 434 21.14 22.09 10.29
CA GLY A 434 21.65 21.04 9.42
C GLY A 434 20.91 19.69 9.51
N VAL A 435 19.77 19.61 10.22
CA VAL A 435 19.00 18.37 10.40
C VAL A 435 17.53 18.55 9.97
N ALA A 436 17.05 17.65 9.11
CA ALA A 436 15.64 17.48 8.78
C ALA A 436 15.14 16.13 9.29
N LEU A 437 13.91 16.08 9.81
CA LEU A 437 13.29 14.84 10.29
C LEU A 437 12.23 14.38 9.30
N VAL A 438 12.23 13.08 8.99
CA VAL A 438 11.22 12.43 8.15
C VAL A 438 10.73 11.18 8.87
N SER A 439 9.47 10.83 8.72
CA SER A 439 8.91 9.59 9.27
C SER A 439 8.07 8.86 8.24
N GLY A 440 7.84 7.56 8.48
CA GLY A 440 6.95 6.72 7.69
C GLY A 440 7.53 6.18 6.37
N PHE A 441 6.70 5.46 5.60
CA PHE A 441 7.16 4.65 4.46
C PHE A 441 6.58 5.17 3.14
N SER A 442 7.33 5.96 2.39
CA SER A 442 6.90 6.35 1.05
C SER A 442 8.07 6.54 0.11
N LYS A 443 8.02 5.82 -1.02
CA LYS A 443 8.96 6.01 -2.14
C LYS A 443 8.85 7.39 -2.79
N ASN A 444 7.69 8.04 -2.65
CA ASN A 444 7.51 9.41 -3.13
C ASN A 444 8.29 10.41 -2.28
N LEU A 445 8.59 10.10 -1.01
CA LEU A 445 9.45 10.95 -0.19
C LEU A 445 10.87 11.02 -0.77
N LEU A 446 11.42 9.91 -1.26
CA LEU A 446 12.72 9.94 -1.95
C LEU A 446 12.71 10.80 -3.21
N THR A 447 11.60 10.82 -3.96
CA THR A 447 11.50 11.68 -5.16
C THR A 447 11.54 13.17 -4.82
N MET A 448 11.25 13.57 -3.58
CA MET A 448 11.35 14.96 -3.14
C MET A 448 12.79 15.43 -3.00
N PHE A 449 13.72 14.50 -2.80
CA PHE A 449 15.15 14.80 -2.63
C PHE A 449 15.96 14.63 -3.91
N MET A 450 15.31 14.29 -5.03
CA MET A 450 15.91 14.25 -6.37
C MET A 450 16.10 15.67 -6.92
N ASP A 451 16.95 15.82 -7.94
CA ASP A 451 17.43 17.07 -8.54
C ASP A 451 16.47 18.28 -8.41
N GLY A 452 16.89 19.30 -7.65
CA GLY A 452 16.14 20.54 -7.41
C GLY A 452 15.40 20.61 -6.06
N GLY A 453 15.24 19.48 -5.35
CA GLY A 453 14.71 19.50 -3.98
C GLY A 453 15.66 20.25 -3.06
N GLY A 454 15.27 21.44 -2.59
CA GLY A 454 15.99 22.24 -1.58
C GLY A 454 15.71 21.76 -0.16
N ILE A 455 16.08 22.56 0.85
CA ILE A 455 15.70 22.33 2.26
C ILE A 455 14.18 22.19 2.32
N VAL A 456 13.68 21.01 2.67
CA VAL A 456 12.23 20.75 2.66
C VAL A 456 11.68 20.99 4.06
N ASN A 457 11.03 22.12 4.28
CA ASN A 457 10.15 22.29 5.41
C ASN A 457 8.89 21.41 5.18
N PRO A 458 8.32 20.70 6.16
CA PRO A 458 7.00 20.07 6.09
C PRO A 458 5.92 20.82 5.30
N GLU A 459 5.87 22.15 5.42
CA GLU A 459 4.92 22.97 4.66
C GLU A 459 5.19 22.93 3.15
N ASP A 460 6.45 23.00 2.75
CA ASP A 460 6.86 22.82 1.35
C ASP A 460 6.61 21.38 0.89
N VAL A 461 6.80 20.39 1.77
CA VAL A 461 6.50 18.98 1.48
C VAL A 461 5.01 18.80 1.20
N MET A 462 4.16 19.30 2.10
CA MET A 462 2.72 19.25 1.93
C MET A 462 2.30 20.03 0.69
N GLY A 463 2.83 21.24 0.50
CA GLY A 463 2.57 22.10 -0.65
C GLY A 463 2.87 21.41 -1.98
N LEU A 464 4.04 20.77 -2.10
CA LEU A 464 4.40 19.98 -3.29
C LEU A 464 3.48 18.77 -3.49
N ALA A 465 3.10 18.08 -2.41
CA ALA A 465 2.22 16.91 -2.48
C ALA A 465 0.80 17.25 -2.96
N ILE A 466 0.29 18.45 -2.63
CA ILE A 466 -1.05 18.92 -3.02
C ILE A 466 -1.03 19.91 -4.20
N ALA A 467 0.14 20.21 -4.78
CA ALA A 467 0.25 21.10 -5.94
C ALA A 467 -0.25 20.47 -7.25
N GLY A 468 -0.55 19.16 -7.25
CA GLY A 468 -1.07 18.44 -8.41
C GLY A 468 -2.40 19.01 -8.93
N GLU A 469 -2.61 18.94 -10.24
CA GLU A 469 -3.83 19.46 -10.88
C GLU A 469 -5.10 18.81 -10.35
N GLU A 470 -5.00 17.57 -9.90
CA GLU A 470 -6.07 16.80 -9.29
C GLU A 470 -6.60 17.40 -7.98
N TYR A 471 -5.76 18.12 -7.23
CA TYR A 471 -6.12 18.74 -5.95
C TYR A 471 -6.69 20.15 -6.11
N LYS A 472 -6.47 20.82 -7.26
CA LYS A 472 -7.01 22.17 -7.55
C LYS A 472 -8.54 22.25 -7.51
N LYS A 473 -9.22 21.12 -7.70
CA LYS A 473 -10.69 21.02 -7.71
C LYS A 473 -11.30 20.68 -6.34
N LEU A 474 -10.48 20.38 -5.34
CA LEU A 474 -10.96 20.09 -4.00
C LEU A 474 -11.39 21.38 -3.31
N VAL A 475 -12.62 21.39 -2.83
CA VAL A 475 -13.17 22.47 -2.01
C VAL A 475 -13.16 21.97 -0.57
N VAL A 476 -12.43 22.67 0.30
CA VAL A 476 -12.48 22.42 1.75
C VAL A 476 -13.81 22.98 2.24
N PHE A 477 -14.65 22.11 2.79
CA PHE A 477 -15.86 22.51 3.52
C PHE A 477 -15.51 22.46 5.01
N ASP A 478 -15.60 23.60 5.69
CA ASP A 478 -15.50 23.68 7.16
C ASP A 478 -16.83 23.36 7.84
#